data_AF-A0A7X8J9M2-F1
#
_entry.id   AF-A0A7X8J9M2-F1
#
_cell.length_a   1.000
_cell.length_b   1.000
_cell.length_c   1.000
_cell.angle_alpha   90.00
_cell.angle_beta   90.00
_cell.angle_gamma   90.00
#
_symmetry.space_group_name_H-M   'P 1'
#
loop_
_entity.id
_entity.type
_entity.pdbx_description
1 polymer ?
#
loop_
_entity_poly.entity_id
_entity_poly.type
_entity_poly.pdbx_seq_one_letter_code
_entity_poly.pdbx_strand_id
1 'polypeptide(L)'
;MNLKKIFIGGLLGILVVALAYGSYLWLFCRFYVPPGSMAVVTAKTGSTPADGAILVKRGEKGIWAEVLPEGRHFLDPVMFDVKIVPVISIPLGKVGIVTSKIGKELPDGKIIAESREEKGVWRDVLGPGTYRLNPQGYSVDIVDAINIPIGYVGVVTSQTGQATKPGQFAAHGEKGVLKDILQPGLYYINPRAYQVNVIEIGMNQVSMSGHGGSVIELKNKIESA
;
A
#
# COMPACT_ATOMS: atom_id res chain seq x y z
N MET A 1 7.68 -64.44 28.49
CA MET A 1 8.61 -63.32 28.78
C MET A 1 9.04 -62.52 27.54
N ASN A 2 8.75 -62.97 26.31
CA ASN A 2 9.17 -62.27 25.07
C ASN A 2 8.14 -61.25 24.55
N LEU A 3 6.85 -61.43 24.84
CA LEU A 3 5.80 -60.52 24.38
C LEU A 3 5.92 -59.12 25.02
N LYS A 4 6.17 -59.04 26.34
CA LYS A 4 6.44 -57.77 27.03
C LYS A 4 7.67 -57.04 26.47
N LYS A 5 8.74 -57.76 26.09
CA LYS A 5 9.96 -57.16 25.52
C LYS A 5 9.74 -56.60 24.11
N ILE A 6 8.92 -57.27 23.29
CA ILE A 6 8.54 -56.79 21.96
C ILE A 6 7.62 -55.57 22.06
N PHE A 7 6.65 -55.57 22.98
CA PHE A 7 5.81 -54.41 23.26
C PHE A 7 6.60 -53.21 23.80
N ILE A 8 7.54 -53.43 24.73
CA ILE A 8 8.42 -52.38 25.27
C ILE A 8 9.35 -51.84 24.18
N GLY A 9 9.92 -52.71 23.34
CA GLY A 9 10.75 -52.28 22.21
C GLY A 9 9.97 -51.47 21.16
N GLY A 10 8.73 -51.87 20.87
CA GLY A 10 7.83 -51.12 19.99
C GLY A 10 7.45 -49.75 20.56
N LEU A 11 7.16 -49.68 21.87
CA LEU A 11 6.85 -48.42 22.56
C LEU A 11 8.07 -47.47 22.57
N LEU A 12 9.27 -48.00 22.80
CA LEU A 12 10.51 -47.24 22.78
C LEU A 12 10.81 -46.69 21.36
N GLY A 13 10.55 -47.49 20.32
CA GLY A 13 10.68 -47.07 18.93
C GLY A 13 9.74 -45.91 18.57
N ILE A 14 8.46 -46.01 18.97
CA ILE A 14 7.47 -44.93 18.77
C ILE A 14 7.90 -43.65 19.50
N LEU A 15 8.43 -43.77 20.72
CA LEU A 15 8.89 -42.63 21.51
C LEU A 15 10.10 -41.94 20.87
N VAL A 16 11.05 -42.70 20.30
CA VAL A 16 12.19 -42.14 19.56
C VAL A 16 11.73 -41.43 18.28
N VAL A 17 10.78 -42.00 17.53
CA VAL A 17 10.22 -41.35 16.33
C VAL A 17 9.45 -40.07 16.70
N ALA A 18 8.68 -40.08 17.78
CA ALA A 18 7.96 -38.91 18.26
C ALA A 18 8.92 -37.78 18.70
N LEU A 19 10.01 -38.12 19.40
CA LEU A 19 11.05 -37.15 19.77
C LEU A 19 11.79 -36.62 18.54
N ALA A 20 12.12 -37.48 17.58
CA ALA A 20 12.75 -37.08 16.32
C ALA A 20 11.84 -36.14 15.53
N TYR A 21 10.55 -36.46 15.39
CA TYR A 21 9.58 -35.62 14.70
C TYR A 21 9.35 -34.28 15.43
N GLY A 22 9.25 -34.30 16.77
CA GLY A 22 9.16 -33.09 17.57
C GLY A 22 10.40 -32.20 17.44
N SER A 23 11.60 -32.81 17.42
CA SER A 23 12.85 -32.09 17.19
C SER A 23 12.92 -31.51 15.79
N TYR A 24 12.41 -32.21 14.77
CA TYR A 24 12.34 -31.72 13.40
C TYR A 24 11.42 -30.49 13.30
N LEU A 25 10.20 -30.60 13.84
CA LEU A 25 9.24 -29.49 13.85
C LEU A 25 9.78 -28.26 14.60
N TRP A 26 10.52 -28.47 15.68
CA TRP A 26 11.02 -27.37 16.49
C TRP A 26 12.29 -26.72 15.92
N LEU A 27 13.20 -27.50 15.33
CA LEU A 27 14.47 -26.99 14.80
C LEU A 27 14.35 -26.48 13.37
N PHE A 28 13.66 -27.22 12.49
CA PHE A 28 13.62 -26.91 11.06
C PHE A 28 12.41 -26.06 10.67
N CYS A 29 11.24 -26.28 11.29
CA CYS A 29 10.05 -25.50 10.94
C CYS A 29 10.03 -24.12 11.60
N ARG A 30 10.87 -23.87 12.61
CA ARG A 30 10.89 -22.59 13.33
C ARG A 30 11.78 -21.59 12.62
N PHE A 31 11.21 -20.48 12.19
CA PHE A 31 11.96 -19.33 11.70
C PHE A 31 11.53 -18.04 12.39
N TYR A 32 12.41 -17.05 12.37
CA TYR A 32 12.19 -15.75 12.99
C TYR A 32 12.19 -14.65 11.93
N VAL A 33 11.16 -13.82 11.98
CA VAL A 33 11.04 -12.63 11.14
C VAL A 33 11.49 -11.42 11.97
N PRO A 34 12.58 -10.75 11.58
CA PRO A 34 13.09 -9.57 12.28
C PRO A 34 12.06 -8.44 12.35
N PRO A 35 12.18 -7.53 13.34
CA PRO A 35 11.35 -6.33 13.40
C PRO A 35 11.57 -5.46 12.15
N GLY A 36 10.51 -4.83 11.66
CA GLY A 36 10.56 -4.04 10.42
C GLY A 36 10.65 -4.89 9.14
N SER A 37 10.47 -6.20 9.24
CA SER A 37 10.36 -7.11 8.10
C SER A 37 9.06 -7.90 8.17
N MET A 38 8.62 -8.38 7.02
CA MET A 38 7.51 -9.33 6.86
C MET A 38 8.00 -10.52 6.04
N ALA A 39 7.34 -11.67 6.20
CA ALA A 39 7.66 -12.84 5.40
C ALA A 39 6.60 -13.10 4.34
N VAL A 40 7.03 -13.15 3.08
CA VAL A 40 6.22 -13.60 1.95
C VAL A 40 6.36 -15.11 1.86
N VAL A 41 5.23 -15.80 1.93
CA VAL A 41 5.17 -17.27 1.91
C VAL A 41 4.70 -17.74 0.54
N THR A 42 5.45 -18.69 -0.02
CA THR A 42 5.07 -19.41 -1.25
C THR A 42 4.85 -20.87 -0.90
N ALA A 43 3.60 -21.33 -1.01
CA ALA A 43 3.24 -22.72 -0.78
C ALA A 43 3.54 -23.55 -2.04
N LYS A 44 4.37 -24.59 -1.90
CA LYS A 44 4.70 -25.55 -2.97
C LYS A 44 3.62 -26.64 -3.10
N THR A 45 2.96 -26.94 -1.98
CA THR A 45 1.93 -27.96 -1.84
C THR A 45 0.64 -27.32 -1.33
N GLY A 46 -0.51 -27.75 -1.84
CA GLY A 46 -1.81 -27.23 -1.44
C GLY A 46 -2.87 -27.51 -2.50
N SER A 47 -4.07 -26.97 -2.29
CA SER A 47 -5.15 -27.01 -3.28
C SER A 47 -4.74 -26.27 -4.55
N THR A 48 -5.27 -26.71 -5.69
CA THR A 48 -5.07 -26.03 -6.98
C THR A 48 -5.60 -24.59 -6.88
N PRO A 49 -4.78 -23.57 -7.18
CA PRO A 49 -5.21 -22.18 -7.13
C PRO A 49 -6.23 -21.89 -8.23
N ALA A 50 -6.99 -20.80 -8.07
CA ALA A 50 -7.84 -20.28 -9.14
C ALA A 50 -6.98 -19.86 -10.35
N ASP A 51 -7.41 -20.21 -11.56
CA ASP A 51 -6.66 -19.96 -12.79
C ASP A 51 -6.26 -18.48 -12.94
N GLY A 52 -4.96 -18.23 -13.14
CA GLY A 52 -4.41 -16.89 -13.40
C GLY A 52 -4.19 -15.98 -12.19
N ALA A 53 -4.49 -16.42 -10.96
CA ALA A 53 -4.27 -15.61 -9.76
C ALA A 53 -2.78 -15.54 -9.37
N ILE A 54 -2.21 -14.32 -9.30
CA ILE A 54 -0.83 -14.10 -8.84
C ILE A 54 -0.70 -14.36 -7.34
N LEU A 55 -1.71 -13.95 -6.57
CA LEU A 55 -1.78 -14.13 -5.12
C LEU A 55 -2.94 -15.06 -4.77
N VAL A 56 -2.66 -16.01 -3.88
CA VAL A 56 -3.58 -17.07 -3.50
C VAL A 56 -3.96 -16.94 -2.03
N LYS A 57 -5.08 -17.55 -1.62
CA LYS A 57 -5.46 -17.59 -0.21
C LYS A 57 -4.59 -18.58 0.55
N ARG A 58 -4.51 -18.42 1.87
CA ARG A 58 -3.77 -19.35 2.73
C ARG A 58 -4.31 -20.78 2.56
N GLY A 59 -3.42 -21.73 2.27
CA GLY A 59 -3.76 -23.14 2.04
C GLY A 59 -3.82 -23.56 0.56
N GLU A 60 -3.85 -22.60 -0.37
CA GLU A 60 -3.70 -22.86 -1.80
C GLU A 60 -2.21 -22.91 -2.19
N LYS A 61 -1.90 -23.66 -3.25
CA LYS A 61 -0.55 -23.69 -3.84
C LYS A 61 -0.29 -22.36 -4.56
N GLY A 62 0.79 -21.68 -4.22
CA GLY A 62 1.14 -20.38 -4.79
C GLY A 62 1.63 -19.37 -3.74
N ILE A 63 1.75 -18.11 -4.15
CA ILE A 63 2.22 -17.01 -3.29
C ILE A 63 1.03 -16.51 -2.47
N TRP A 64 1.10 -16.58 -1.15
CA TRP A 64 0.00 -16.13 -0.30
C TRP A 64 -0.22 -14.62 -0.38
N ALA A 65 -1.48 -14.21 -0.45
CA ALA A 65 -1.86 -12.80 -0.36
C ALA A 65 -1.54 -12.22 1.02
N GLU A 66 -1.79 -13.01 2.07
CA GLU A 66 -1.44 -12.66 3.45
C GLU A 66 0.05 -12.88 3.69
N VAL A 67 0.72 -11.86 4.21
CA VAL A 67 2.13 -11.91 4.62
C VAL A 67 2.21 -12.13 6.13
N LEU A 68 3.23 -12.87 6.56
CA LEU A 68 3.44 -13.10 7.99
C LEU A 68 4.11 -11.86 8.62
N PRO A 69 3.60 -11.37 9.76
CA PRO A 69 4.20 -10.25 10.48
C PRO A 69 5.52 -10.64 11.15
N GLU A 70 6.22 -9.68 11.73
CA GLU A 70 7.38 -9.91 12.58
C GLU A 70 7.06 -10.87 13.74
N GLY A 71 8.06 -11.64 14.16
CA GLY A 71 7.91 -12.62 15.23
C GLY A 71 8.35 -14.03 14.83
N ARG A 72 8.00 -14.99 15.68
CA ARG A 72 8.34 -16.41 15.49
C ARG A 72 7.20 -17.12 14.80
N HIS A 73 7.50 -17.77 13.69
CA HIS A 73 6.54 -18.55 12.90
C HIS A 73 7.04 -19.98 12.71
N PHE A 74 6.09 -20.87 12.47
CA PHE A 74 6.35 -22.29 12.24
C PHE A 74 5.79 -22.70 10.89
N LEU A 75 6.67 -22.94 9.91
CA LEU A 75 6.32 -23.47 8.60
C LEU A 75 7.36 -24.50 8.18
N ASP A 76 6.89 -25.61 7.61
CA ASP A 76 7.77 -26.66 7.08
C ASP A 76 8.52 -26.16 5.82
N PRO A 77 9.86 -26.09 5.83
CA PRO A 77 10.65 -25.63 4.68
C PRO A 77 10.48 -26.52 3.42
N VAL A 78 10.04 -27.77 3.61
CA VAL A 78 9.78 -28.69 2.50
C VAL A 78 8.52 -28.27 1.75
N MET A 79 7.47 -27.84 2.45
CA MET A 79 6.18 -27.44 1.85
C MET A 79 6.11 -25.96 1.51
N PHE A 80 6.84 -25.11 2.21
CA PHE A 80 6.75 -23.65 2.10
C PHE A 80 8.12 -23.05 1.82
N ASP A 81 8.18 -22.12 0.87
CA ASP A 81 9.32 -21.23 0.68
C ASP A 81 9.00 -19.88 1.32
N VAL A 82 9.94 -19.36 2.11
CA VAL A 82 9.75 -18.15 2.91
C VAL A 82 10.80 -17.12 2.52
N LYS A 83 10.34 -15.95 2.06
CA LYS A 83 11.20 -14.82 1.73
C LYS A 83 10.93 -13.66 2.66
N ILE A 84 11.96 -13.26 3.42
CA ILE A 84 11.89 -12.10 4.32
C ILE A 84 12.12 -10.84 3.48
N VAL A 85 11.21 -9.88 3.59
CA VAL A 85 11.22 -8.60 2.88
C VAL A 85 10.96 -7.47 3.87
N PRO A 86 11.59 -6.29 3.76
CA PRO A 86 11.27 -5.15 4.61
C PRO A 86 9.79 -4.74 4.49
N VAL A 87 9.19 -4.30 5.59
CA VAL A 87 7.85 -3.71 5.58
C VAL A 87 7.87 -2.34 4.90
N ILE A 88 6.73 -1.91 4.38
CA ILE A 88 6.60 -0.60 3.75
C ILE A 88 6.32 0.40 4.87
N SER A 89 7.32 1.23 5.19
CA SER A 89 7.19 2.30 6.17
C SER A 89 7.05 3.65 5.46
N ILE A 90 5.89 4.29 5.62
CA ILE A 90 5.59 5.60 5.05
C ILE A 90 5.85 6.65 6.13
N PRO A 91 6.83 7.57 5.93
CA PRO A 91 7.14 8.59 6.91
C PRO A 91 6.04 9.67 6.95
N LEU A 92 6.05 10.46 8.03
CA LEU A 92 5.16 11.62 8.17
C LEU A 92 5.38 12.62 7.02
N GLY A 93 4.30 13.24 6.56
CA GLY A 93 4.35 14.18 5.42
C GLY A 93 4.46 13.51 4.06
N LYS A 94 4.40 12.17 3.97
CA LYS A 94 4.37 11.42 2.72
C LYS A 94 3.13 10.56 2.59
N VAL A 95 2.82 10.16 1.36
CA VAL A 95 1.73 9.27 0.97
C VAL A 95 2.28 8.07 0.21
N GLY A 96 1.69 6.89 0.42
CA GLY A 96 1.95 5.71 -0.38
C GLY A 96 0.88 5.51 -1.44
N ILE A 97 1.25 5.67 -2.71
CA ILE A 97 0.39 5.38 -3.86
C ILE A 97 0.51 3.90 -4.17
N VAL A 98 -0.60 3.17 -4.08
CA VAL A 98 -0.62 1.72 -4.31
C VAL A 98 -1.06 1.43 -5.74
N THR A 99 -0.28 0.61 -6.43
CA THR A 99 -0.63 0.02 -7.71
C THR A 99 -0.84 -1.48 -7.53
N SER A 100 -2.09 -1.92 -7.69
CA SER A 100 -2.47 -3.33 -7.65
C SER A 100 -2.20 -4.01 -8.99
N LYS A 101 -1.50 -5.13 -8.97
CA LYS A 101 -1.33 -6.02 -10.14
C LYS A 101 -2.42 -7.09 -10.21
N ILE A 102 -3.18 -7.23 -9.13
CA ILE A 102 -4.22 -8.25 -8.93
C ILE A 102 -5.60 -7.62 -8.88
N GLY A 103 -6.64 -8.45 -9.04
CA GLY A 103 -8.02 -8.01 -8.97
C GLY A 103 -8.73 -8.06 -10.32
N LYS A 104 -9.94 -7.50 -10.36
CA LYS A 104 -10.73 -7.38 -11.58
C LYS A 104 -10.06 -6.39 -12.54
N GLU A 105 -10.06 -6.72 -13.83
CA GLU A 105 -9.56 -5.79 -14.84
C GLU A 105 -10.44 -4.55 -14.91
N LEU A 106 -9.79 -3.40 -15.13
CA LEU A 106 -10.51 -2.14 -15.28
C LEU A 106 -11.21 -2.10 -16.63
N PRO A 107 -12.38 -1.45 -16.70
CA PRO A 107 -12.99 -1.15 -17.98
C PRO A 107 -12.04 -0.27 -18.82
N ASP A 108 -12.03 -0.52 -20.13
CA ASP A 108 -11.13 0.12 -21.08
C ASP A 108 -11.10 1.65 -20.92
N GLY A 109 -9.89 2.21 -20.83
CA GLY A 109 -9.65 3.65 -20.69
C GLY A 109 -9.58 4.18 -19.26
N LYS A 110 -9.86 3.38 -18.22
CA LYS A 110 -9.60 3.75 -16.82
C LYS A 110 -8.26 3.19 -16.33
N ILE A 111 -7.47 4.02 -15.65
CA ILE A 111 -6.18 3.64 -15.03
C ILE A 111 -6.28 3.64 -13.50
N ILE A 112 -7.19 4.45 -12.95
CA ILE A 112 -7.42 4.55 -11.51
C ILE A 112 -8.54 3.58 -11.12
N ALA A 113 -8.21 2.69 -10.18
CA ALA A 113 -9.12 1.78 -9.53
C ALA A 113 -9.97 2.53 -8.50
N GLU A 114 -11.29 2.37 -8.60
CA GLU A 114 -12.25 2.95 -7.65
C GLU A 114 -12.34 2.08 -6.39
N SER A 115 -12.12 0.76 -6.54
CA SER A 115 -12.10 -0.20 -5.44
C SER A 115 -10.72 -0.88 -5.27
N ARG A 116 -10.42 -1.34 -4.05
CA ARG A 116 -9.18 -2.09 -3.76
C ARG A 116 -9.15 -3.48 -4.39
N GLU A 117 -10.29 -3.99 -4.84
CA GLU A 117 -10.43 -5.27 -5.54
C GLU A 117 -10.10 -5.19 -7.04
N GLU A 118 -9.84 -3.99 -7.54
CA GLU A 118 -9.57 -3.72 -8.94
C GLU A 118 -8.06 -3.57 -9.19
N LYS A 119 -7.65 -3.93 -10.42
CA LYS A 119 -6.26 -3.83 -10.89
C LYS A 119 -5.92 -2.37 -11.24
N GLY A 120 -4.69 -1.91 -11.00
CA GLY A 120 -4.27 -0.56 -11.33
C GLY A 120 -4.04 0.32 -10.10
N VAL A 121 -4.01 1.65 -10.30
CA VAL A 121 -3.64 2.60 -9.25
C VAL A 121 -4.85 2.88 -8.38
N TRP A 122 -4.77 2.65 -7.08
CA TRP A 122 -5.87 2.94 -6.17
C TRP A 122 -6.15 4.44 -6.08
N ARG A 123 -7.43 4.82 -6.03
CA ARG A 123 -7.84 6.20 -5.74
C ARG A 123 -7.41 6.64 -4.35
N ASP A 124 -7.54 5.75 -3.37
CA ASP A 124 -7.09 5.96 -2.00
C ASP A 124 -5.57 5.80 -1.88
N VAL A 125 -5.00 6.53 -0.93
CA VAL A 125 -3.58 6.42 -0.56
C VAL A 125 -3.41 5.76 0.80
N LEU A 126 -2.22 5.22 1.02
CA LEU A 126 -1.75 4.87 2.35
C LEU A 126 -1.20 6.13 3.02
N GLY A 127 -1.71 6.42 4.21
CA GLY A 127 -1.19 7.49 5.05
C GLY A 127 0.16 7.14 5.68
N PRO A 128 0.66 7.96 6.61
CA PRO A 128 1.87 7.63 7.36
C PRO A 128 1.62 6.42 8.27
N GLY A 129 2.57 5.48 8.26
CA GLY A 129 2.43 4.24 9.02
C GLY A 129 3.22 3.09 8.42
N THR A 130 3.10 1.93 9.06
CA THR A 130 3.72 0.69 8.59
C THR A 130 2.67 -0.21 7.95
N TYR A 131 2.90 -0.59 6.69
CA TYR A 131 2.01 -1.41 5.90
C TYR A 131 2.70 -2.70 5.47
N ARG A 132 1.96 -3.80 5.56
CA ARG A 132 2.40 -5.15 5.19
C ARG A 132 1.64 -5.59 3.95
N LEU A 133 2.13 -5.17 2.79
CA LEU A 133 1.56 -5.53 1.48
C LEU A 133 2.51 -6.46 0.75
N ASN A 134 1.98 -7.51 0.11
CA ASN A 134 2.81 -8.42 -0.66
C ASN A 134 3.38 -7.73 -1.92
N PRO A 135 4.70 -7.58 -2.08
CA PRO A 135 5.31 -6.91 -3.23
C PRO A 135 5.03 -7.57 -4.58
N GLN A 136 4.64 -8.85 -4.57
CA GLN A 136 4.30 -9.59 -5.78
C GLN A 136 2.95 -9.14 -6.36
N GLY A 137 1.99 -8.77 -5.51
CA GLY A 137 0.68 -8.25 -5.94
C GLY A 137 0.55 -6.73 -5.94
N TYR A 138 1.32 -6.04 -5.10
CA TYR A 138 1.18 -4.59 -4.89
C TYR A 138 2.52 -3.88 -5.05
N SER A 139 2.52 -2.75 -5.75
CA SER A 139 3.65 -1.82 -5.81
C SER A 139 3.27 -0.54 -5.07
N VAL A 140 4.14 -0.04 -4.19
CA VAL A 140 3.88 1.20 -3.45
C VAL A 140 4.92 2.25 -3.80
N ASP A 141 4.47 3.37 -4.33
CA ASP A 141 5.29 4.54 -4.64
C ASP A 141 5.08 5.60 -3.55
N ILE A 142 6.16 6.00 -2.87
CA ILE A 142 6.09 6.99 -1.79
C ILE A 142 6.29 8.39 -2.41
N VAL A 143 5.31 9.26 -2.25
CA VAL A 143 5.30 10.64 -2.76
C VAL A 143 5.03 11.61 -1.61
N ASP A 144 5.43 12.87 -1.75
CA ASP A 144 5.17 13.88 -0.72
C ASP A 144 3.68 14.25 -0.65
N ALA A 145 3.19 14.47 0.57
CA ALA A 145 1.82 14.91 0.80
C ALA A 145 1.65 16.37 0.40
N ILE A 146 0.41 16.75 0.07
CA ILE A 146 0.12 18.11 -0.40
C ILE A 146 -0.06 19.00 0.83
N ASN A 147 0.86 19.95 0.98
CA ASN A 147 0.79 20.97 2.03
C ASN A 147 0.21 22.27 1.45
N ILE A 148 -0.92 22.72 2.01
CA ILE A 148 -1.57 23.98 1.65
C ILE A 148 -1.29 24.98 2.77
N PRO A 149 -0.42 25.99 2.55
CA PRO A 149 -0.11 26.97 3.57
C PRO A 149 -1.30 27.88 3.88
N ILE A 150 -1.24 28.53 5.04
CA ILE A 150 -2.22 29.56 5.41
C ILE A 150 -2.22 30.70 4.38
N GLY A 151 -3.39 31.26 4.09
CA GLY A 151 -3.55 32.24 3.01
C GLY A 151 -3.60 31.63 1.61
N TYR A 152 -3.68 30.30 1.49
CA TYR A 152 -3.90 29.59 0.21
C TYR A 152 -5.07 28.61 0.31
N VAL A 153 -5.66 28.27 -0.83
CA VAL A 153 -6.67 27.20 -0.98
C VAL A 153 -6.24 26.22 -2.06
N GLY A 154 -6.59 24.95 -1.87
CA GLY A 154 -6.35 23.91 -2.86
C GLY A 154 -7.56 23.68 -3.74
N VAL A 155 -7.47 24.06 -5.02
CA VAL A 155 -8.47 23.70 -6.02
C VAL A 155 -8.14 22.31 -6.56
N VAL A 156 -9.07 21.37 -6.41
CA VAL A 156 -8.85 19.98 -6.76
C VAL A 156 -9.50 19.66 -8.10
N THR A 157 -8.72 19.11 -9.02
CA THR A 157 -9.19 18.63 -10.32
C THR A 157 -9.09 17.12 -10.35
N SER A 158 -10.22 16.43 -10.49
CA SER A 158 -10.27 14.99 -10.70
C SER A 158 -9.88 14.68 -12.14
N GLN A 159 -8.81 13.91 -12.34
CA GLN A 159 -8.33 13.54 -13.67
C GLN A 159 -9.07 12.31 -14.24
N THR A 160 -9.78 11.58 -13.38
CA THR A 160 -10.45 10.32 -13.72
C THR A 160 -11.93 10.36 -13.39
N GLY A 161 -12.75 9.74 -14.24
CA GLY A 161 -14.20 9.70 -14.06
C GLY A 161 -14.96 9.89 -15.38
N GLN A 162 -16.28 9.94 -15.29
CA GLN A 162 -17.13 10.35 -16.40
C GLN A 162 -16.94 11.85 -16.66
N ALA A 163 -16.97 12.27 -17.92
CA ALA A 163 -16.83 13.69 -18.27
C ALA A 163 -18.00 14.49 -17.66
N THR A 164 -17.67 15.53 -16.89
CA THR A 164 -18.67 16.44 -16.32
C THR A 164 -19.41 17.18 -17.43
N LYS A 165 -20.68 17.52 -17.19
CA LYS A 165 -21.45 18.38 -18.11
C LYS A 165 -20.76 19.74 -18.28
N PRO A 166 -20.74 20.30 -19.50
CA PRO A 166 -20.13 21.61 -19.74
C PRO A 166 -20.71 22.69 -18.82
N GLY A 167 -19.85 23.47 -18.16
CA GLY A 167 -20.24 24.59 -17.30
C GLY A 167 -20.66 24.22 -15.88
N GLN A 168 -20.54 22.95 -15.47
CA GLN A 168 -20.79 22.50 -14.11
C GLN A 168 -19.49 22.02 -13.43
N PHE A 169 -19.43 22.15 -12.11
CA PHE A 169 -18.36 21.54 -11.31
C PHE A 169 -18.56 20.03 -11.23
N ALA A 170 -17.45 19.31 -11.24
CA ALA A 170 -17.44 17.85 -11.12
C ALA A 170 -17.96 17.43 -9.74
N ALA A 171 -18.90 16.48 -9.72
CA ALA A 171 -19.26 15.76 -8.52
C ALA A 171 -18.20 14.68 -8.19
N HIS A 172 -18.34 14.03 -7.03
CA HIS A 172 -17.46 12.94 -6.64
C HIS A 172 -17.53 11.81 -7.69
N GLY A 173 -16.40 11.45 -8.28
CA GLY A 173 -16.32 10.43 -9.33
C GLY A 173 -16.43 10.94 -10.77
N GLU A 174 -16.73 12.22 -10.98
CA GLU A 174 -16.66 12.87 -12.29
C GLU A 174 -15.24 13.42 -12.56
N LYS A 175 -14.91 13.55 -13.85
CA LYS A 175 -13.68 14.19 -14.31
C LYS A 175 -13.93 15.69 -14.48
N GLY A 176 -13.12 16.50 -13.83
CA GLY A 176 -13.22 17.97 -13.86
C GLY A 176 -12.81 18.62 -12.54
N VAL A 177 -13.03 19.93 -12.44
CA VAL A 177 -12.77 20.70 -11.22
C VAL A 177 -13.86 20.41 -10.21
N LEU A 178 -13.48 19.93 -9.02
CA LEU A 178 -14.42 19.62 -7.94
C LEU A 178 -15.04 20.91 -7.40
N LYS A 179 -16.28 20.80 -6.92
CA LYS A 179 -16.99 21.91 -6.27
C LYS A 179 -16.35 22.31 -4.93
N ASP A 180 -15.85 21.32 -4.20
CA ASP A 180 -15.28 21.52 -2.87
C ASP A 180 -13.80 21.89 -2.97
N ILE A 181 -13.43 22.93 -2.22
CA ILE A 181 -12.04 23.37 -2.08
C ILE A 181 -11.40 22.77 -0.83
N LEU A 182 -10.09 22.59 -0.87
CA LEU A 182 -9.30 22.22 0.29
C LEU A 182 -8.87 23.48 1.05
N GLN A 183 -9.09 23.46 2.37
CA GLN A 183 -8.63 24.50 3.28
C GLN A 183 -7.11 24.39 3.49
N PRO A 184 -6.45 25.37 4.13
CA PRO A 184 -5.07 25.22 4.59
C PRO A 184 -4.89 23.97 5.46
N GLY A 185 -3.86 23.17 5.17
CA GLY A 185 -3.59 21.92 5.87
C GLY A 185 -2.76 20.93 5.06
N LEU A 186 -2.49 19.77 5.69
CA LEU A 186 -1.78 18.66 5.07
C LEU A 186 -2.77 17.61 4.58
N TYR A 187 -2.76 17.33 3.28
CA TYR A 187 -3.68 16.40 2.64
C TYR A 187 -2.96 15.20 2.04
N TYR A 188 -3.45 14.01 2.41
CA TYR A 188 -3.00 12.74 1.86
C TYR A 188 -3.90 12.35 0.68
N ILE A 189 -3.61 12.92 -0.50
CA ILE A 189 -4.39 12.70 -1.72
C ILE A 189 -3.49 12.04 -2.77
N ASN A 190 -4.05 11.16 -3.59
CA ASN A 190 -3.31 10.56 -4.70
C ASN A 190 -3.09 11.59 -5.83
N PRO A 191 -1.85 12.05 -6.09
CA PRO A 191 -1.57 13.00 -7.17
C PRO A 191 -1.82 12.43 -8.58
N ARG A 192 -1.90 11.09 -8.73
CA ARG A 192 -2.26 10.44 -10.00
C ARG A 192 -3.76 10.48 -10.28
N ALA A 193 -4.60 10.61 -9.26
CA ALA A 193 -6.05 10.67 -9.42
C ALA A 193 -6.57 12.12 -9.39
N TYR A 194 -5.94 12.95 -8.56
CA TYR A 194 -6.34 14.33 -8.31
C TYR A 194 -5.16 15.28 -8.47
N GLN A 195 -5.37 16.36 -9.22
CA GLN A 195 -4.43 17.46 -9.30
C GLN A 195 -4.88 18.58 -8.37
N VAL A 196 -4.05 18.95 -7.41
CA VAL A 196 -4.33 20.05 -6.49
C VAL A 196 -3.52 21.27 -6.91
N ASN A 197 -4.21 22.35 -7.28
CA ASN A 197 -3.61 23.64 -7.58
C ASN A 197 -3.78 24.54 -6.36
N VAL A 198 -2.66 24.97 -5.78
CA VAL A 198 -2.63 25.84 -4.61
C VAL A 198 -2.71 27.29 -5.07
N ILE A 199 -3.77 27.99 -4.68
CA ILE A 199 -4.08 29.37 -5.11
C ILE A 199 -4.09 30.27 -3.88
N GLU A 200 -3.43 31.41 -3.97
CA GLU A 200 -3.42 32.40 -2.89
C GLU A 200 -4.81 33.03 -2.71
N ILE A 201 -5.26 33.10 -1.46
CA ILE A 201 -6.45 33.82 -1.04
C ILE A 201 -6.03 35.06 -0.26
N GLY A 202 -6.17 36.22 -0.88
CA GLY A 202 -5.77 37.47 -0.26
C GLY A 202 -5.92 38.66 -1.18
N MET A 203 -5.74 39.86 -0.62
CA MET A 203 -5.66 41.08 -1.41
C MET A 203 -4.19 41.34 -1.76
N ASN A 204 -3.86 41.31 -3.04
CA ASN A 204 -2.57 41.78 -3.50
C ASN A 204 -2.63 43.31 -3.60
N GLN A 205 -2.19 44.02 -2.55
CA GLN A 205 -2.22 45.47 -2.54
C GLN A 205 -1.11 46.01 -3.44
N VAL A 206 -1.48 46.47 -4.62
CA VAL A 206 -0.57 47.16 -5.52
C VAL A 206 -0.65 48.65 -5.22
N SER A 207 0.29 49.18 -4.44
CA SER A 207 0.39 50.63 -4.21
C SER A 207 1.31 51.27 -5.24
N MET A 208 0.76 52.11 -6.11
CA MET A 208 1.56 52.98 -6.97
C MET A 208 1.98 54.22 -6.18
N SER A 209 3.09 54.15 -5.45
CA SER A 209 3.71 55.33 -4.85
C SER A 209 4.91 55.77 -5.69
N GLY A 210 4.68 56.63 -6.68
CA GLY A 210 5.75 57.21 -7.48
C GLY A 210 5.25 58.34 -8.38
N HIS A 211 5.67 59.58 -8.10
CA HIS A 211 5.39 60.79 -8.89
C HIS A 211 6.13 60.83 -10.25
N GLY A 212 6.58 59.70 -10.82
CA GLY A 212 7.36 59.73 -12.06
C GLY A 212 7.85 58.38 -12.62
N GLY A 213 7.26 57.25 -12.24
CA GLY A 213 7.65 55.95 -12.76
C GLY A 213 7.07 54.83 -11.92
N SER A 214 6.33 53.93 -12.57
CA SER A 214 5.61 52.83 -11.92
C SER A 214 6.58 51.78 -11.37
N VAL A 215 6.89 51.84 -10.08
CA VAL A 215 7.50 50.74 -9.35
C VAL A 215 6.37 49.90 -8.74
N ILE A 216 6.25 48.65 -9.19
CA ILE A 216 5.30 47.68 -8.67
C ILE A 216 6.01 46.89 -7.58
N GLU A 217 5.78 47.22 -6.31
CA GLU A 217 6.27 46.41 -5.19
C GLU A 217 5.30 45.26 -4.91
N LEU A 218 5.72 44.02 -5.18
CA LEU A 218 5.01 42.81 -4.78
C LEU A 218 5.54 42.36 -3.41
N LYS A 219 4.72 42.45 -2.37
CA LYS A 219 5.15 42.25 -0.97
C LYS A 219 5.38 40.78 -0.58
N ASN A 220 4.96 39.82 -1.39
CA ASN A 220 5.11 38.38 -1.13
C ASN A 220 5.65 37.67 -2.38
N LYS A 221 6.97 37.76 -2.60
CA LYS A 221 7.64 36.89 -3.57
C LYS A 221 8.18 35.68 -2.81
N ILE A 222 7.59 34.51 -3.05
CA ILE A 222 8.15 33.24 -2.59
C ILE A 222 9.54 33.11 -3.22
N GLU A 223 10.59 33.02 -2.39
CA GLU A 223 11.85 32.45 -2.83
C GLU A 223 11.60 30.96 -3.10
N SER A 224 11.52 30.62 -4.38
CA SER A 224 11.49 29.24 -4.85
C SER A 224 12.81 28.57 -4.48
N ALA A 225 12.79 27.74 -3.44
CA ALA A 225 13.81 26.74 -3.14
C ALA A 225 13.59 25.47 -3.95
#